data_AF-A0A917MM73-F1
#
_entry.id   AF-A0A917MM73-F1
#
_cell.length_a   1.000
_cell.length_b   1.000
_cell.length_c   1.000
_cell.angle_alpha   90.00
_cell.angle_beta   90.00
_cell.angle_gamma   90.00
#
_symmetry.space_group_name_H-M   'P 1'
#
loop_
_entity.id
_entity.type
_entity.pdbx_description
1 polymer ?
#
loop_
_entity_poly.entity_id
_entity_poly.type
_entity_poly.pdbx_seq_one_letter_code
_entity_poly.pdbx_strand_id
1 'polypeptide(L)'
;MLDQLQSFAESLPAAVQWLGIILLGAIPFVESYLGSVIGIVAGLSPWVAIPAAIVGNVISMLAFVFTAHGVRQAATKGREAPALSPRRQRLKERFDRYGVAGVSLLGQLVLPSQITSAAIVGFGASRNAVILWQTISIILWGVLFGVLAMLGVNIIGRA
;
A
#
# COMPACT_ATOMS: atom_id res chain seq x y z
N MET A 1 18.11 -9.24 -20.71
CA MET A 1 17.23 -9.74 -19.64
C MET A 1 15.93 -8.95 -19.56
N LEU A 2 15.97 -7.61 -19.59
CA LEU A 2 14.75 -6.78 -19.64
C LEU A 2 13.92 -7.02 -20.91
N ASP A 3 14.55 -7.10 -22.09
CA ASP A 3 13.82 -7.34 -23.36
C ASP A 3 13.11 -8.70 -23.39
N GLN A 4 13.68 -9.71 -22.72
CA GLN A 4 13.05 -11.03 -22.57
C GLN A 4 11.83 -10.97 -21.64
N LEU A 5 11.89 -10.17 -20.57
CA LEU A 5 10.75 -9.96 -19.67
C LEU A 5 9.63 -9.17 -20.36
N GLN A 6 9.99 -8.15 -21.15
CA GLN A 6 9.03 -7.33 -21.91
C GLN A 6 8.34 -8.17 -22.99
N SER A 7 9.09 -8.88 -23.83
CA SER A 7 8.52 -9.76 -24.85
C SER A 7 7.64 -10.87 -24.24
N PHE A 8 8.01 -11.41 -23.09
CA PHE A 8 7.15 -12.33 -22.35
C PHE A 8 5.86 -11.66 -21.86
N ALA A 9 5.95 -10.49 -21.21
CA ALA A 9 4.79 -9.76 -20.72
C ALA A 9 3.83 -9.40 -21.86
N GLU A 10 4.35 -8.94 -23.00
CA GLU A 10 3.60 -8.63 -24.21
C GLU A 10 2.92 -9.85 -24.83
N SER A 11 3.51 -11.04 -24.69
CA SER A 11 2.91 -12.29 -25.18
C SER A 11 1.67 -12.71 -24.38
N LEU A 12 1.49 -12.18 -23.16
CA LEU A 12 0.35 -12.51 -22.32
C LEU A 12 -0.89 -11.69 -22.69
N PRO A 13 -2.11 -12.25 -22.56
CA PRO A 13 -3.35 -11.48 -22.70
C PRO A 13 -3.40 -10.31 -21.73
N ALA A 14 -3.99 -9.19 -22.15
CA ALA A 14 -4.08 -7.96 -21.36
C ALA A 14 -4.65 -8.20 -19.94
N ALA A 15 -5.68 -9.03 -19.82
CA ALA A 15 -6.28 -9.38 -18.52
C ALA A 15 -5.27 -10.03 -17.56
N VAL A 16 -4.38 -10.88 -18.07
CA VAL A 16 -3.35 -11.57 -17.26
C VAL A 16 -2.27 -10.58 -16.82
N GLN A 17 -1.87 -9.66 -17.71
CA GLN A 17 -0.93 -8.60 -17.36
C GLN A 17 -1.49 -7.72 -16.22
N TRP A 18 -2.75 -7.30 -16.34
CA TRP A 18 -3.40 -6.44 -15.35
C TRP A 18 -3.55 -7.17 -14.02
N LEU A 19 -3.99 -8.44 -14.06
CA LEU A 19 -4.08 -9.27 -12.86
C LEU A 19 -2.71 -9.44 -12.20
N GLY A 20 -1.65 -9.65 -12.97
CA GLY A 20 -0.28 -9.72 -12.46
C GLY A 20 0.12 -8.48 -11.66
N ILE A 21 -0.16 -7.28 -12.19
CA ILE A 21 0.14 -6.03 -11.48
C ILE A 21 -0.76 -5.81 -10.26
N ILE A 22 -2.04 -6.18 -10.33
CA ILE A 22 -2.94 -6.15 -9.17
C ILE A 22 -2.40 -7.05 -8.06
N LEU A 23 -1.98 -8.27 -8.40
CA LEU A 23 -1.41 -9.22 -7.43
C LEU A 23 -0.10 -8.69 -6.84
N LEU A 24 0.79 -8.12 -7.66
CA LEU A 24 2.00 -7.46 -7.18
C LEU A 24 1.67 -6.31 -6.22
N GLY A 25 0.73 -5.45 -6.59
CA GLY A 25 0.29 -4.33 -5.74
C GLY A 25 -0.30 -4.76 -4.41
N ALA A 26 -0.88 -5.97 -4.34
CA ALA A 26 -1.44 -6.52 -3.11
C ALA A 26 -0.39 -7.06 -2.11
N ILE A 27 0.84 -7.32 -2.56
CA ILE A 27 1.91 -7.89 -1.73
C ILE A 27 2.50 -6.76 -0.83
N PRO A 28 2.54 -6.94 0.50
CA PRO A 28 3.26 -6.00 1.37
C PRO A 28 4.72 -5.84 0.95
N PHE A 29 5.27 -4.64 1.08
CA PHE A 29 6.60 -4.23 0.57
C PHE A 29 6.73 -4.10 -0.96
N VAL A 30 5.84 -4.69 -1.75
CA VAL A 30 5.74 -4.41 -3.20
C VAL A 30 4.81 -3.23 -3.41
N GLU A 31 3.56 -3.38 -2.97
CA GLU A 31 2.59 -2.29 -2.88
C GLU A 31 2.37 -1.54 -4.22
N SER A 32 1.66 -0.42 -4.15
CA SER A 32 1.34 0.40 -5.34
C SER A 32 2.58 1.05 -5.96
N TYR A 33 3.62 1.34 -5.16
CA TYR A 33 4.83 1.99 -5.65
C TYR A 33 5.73 1.03 -6.45
N LEU A 34 6.15 -0.13 -5.91
CA LEU A 34 6.94 -1.08 -6.73
C LEU A 34 6.07 -1.77 -7.78
N GLY A 35 4.80 -2.06 -7.48
CA GLY A 35 3.89 -2.65 -8.46
C GLY A 35 3.76 -1.81 -9.74
N SER A 36 3.64 -0.48 -9.59
CA SER A 36 3.56 0.43 -10.74
C SER A 36 4.89 0.54 -11.49
N VAL A 37 6.01 0.63 -10.77
CA VAL A 37 7.37 0.65 -11.36
C VAL A 37 7.63 -0.64 -12.15
N ILE A 38 7.35 -1.81 -11.57
CA ILE A 38 7.55 -3.11 -12.22
C ILE A 38 6.71 -3.21 -13.49
N GLY A 39 5.43 -2.81 -13.44
CA GLY A 39 4.57 -2.82 -14.62
C GLY A 39 5.12 -1.95 -15.75
N ILE A 40 5.55 -0.73 -15.44
CA ILE A 40 6.11 0.21 -16.44
C ILE A 40 7.42 -0.32 -17.02
N VAL A 41 8.32 -0.84 -16.18
CA VAL A 41 9.60 -1.43 -16.63
C VAL A 41 9.36 -2.69 -17.47
N ALA A 42 8.31 -3.45 -17.18
CA ALA A 42 7.87 -4.60 -17.95
C ALA A 42 7.14 -4.24 -19.27
N GLY A 43 7.04 -2.96 -19.61
CA GLY A 43 6.48 -2.48 -20.88
C GLY A 43 4.99 -2.14 -20.84
N LEU A 44 4.32 -2.25 -19.68
CA LEU A 44 2.91 -1.85 -19.59
C LEU A 44 2.77 -0.33 -19.62
N SER A 45 1.67 0.13 -20.22
CA SER A 45 1.30 1.54 -20.19
C SER A 45 1.17 2.04 -18.74
N PRO A 46 1.71 3.23 -18.40
CA PRO A 46 1.54 3.84 -17.08
C PRO A 46 0.06 3.98 -16.67
N TRP A 47 -0.83 4.20 -17.64
CA TRP A 47 -2.28 4.32 -17.42
C TRP A 47 -2.94 3.02 -16.95
N VAL A 48 -2.26 1.88 -17.13
CA VAL A 48 -2.70 0.57 -16.65
C VAL A 48 -1.93 0.17 -15.40
N ALA A 49 -0.60 0.27 -15.44
CA ALA A 49 0.26 -0.19 -14.35
C ALA A 49 -0.02 0.55 -13.04
N ILE A 50 -0.22 1.87 -13.07
CA ILE A 50 -0.47 2.67 -11.87
C ILE A 50 -1.82 2.32 -11.24
N PRO A 51 -2.97 2.39 -11.96
CA PRO A 51 -4.25 2.03 -11.36
C PRO A 51 -4.32 0.57 -10.91
N ALA A 52 -3.76 -0.37 -11.68
CA ALA A 52 -3.74 -1.79 -11.32
C ALA A 52 -3.01 -2.01 -9.99
N ALA A 53 -1.83 -1.42 -9.82
CA ALA A 53 -1.05 -1.55 -8.59
C ALA A 53 -1.74 -0.88 -7.39
N ILE A 54 -2.38 0.28 -7.60
CA ILE A 54 -3.18 0.97 -6.58
C ILE A 54 -4.36 0.09 -6.14
N VAL A 55 -5.11 -0.47 -7.08
CA VAL A 55 -6.28 -1.32 -6.79
C VAL A 55 -5.86 -2.55 -5.98
N GLY A 56 -4.80 -3.23 -6.39
CA GLY A 56 -4.24 -4.37 -5.66
C GLY A 56 -3.87 -4.00 -4.22
N ASN A 57 -3.16 -2.88 -4.04
CA ASN A 57 -2.76 -2.42 -2.72
C ASN A 57 -3.96 -2.05 -1.84
N VAL A 58 -4.93 -1.31 -2.38
CA VAL A 58 -6.16 -0.93 -1.64
C VAL A 58 -6.92 -2.19 -1.18
N ILE A 59 -7.08 -3.19 -2.06
CA ILE A 59 -7.76 -4.45 -1.69
C ILE A 59 -7.05 -5.14 -0.52
N SER A 60 -5.72 -5.27 -0.60
CA SER A 60 -4.91 -5.87 0.46
C SER A 60 -4.99 -5.06 1.76
N MET A 61 -4.82 -3.74 1.69
CA MET A 61 -4.92 -2.83 2.83
C MET A 61 -6.30 -2.94 3.52
N LEU A 62 -7.39 -2.98 2.75
CA LEU A 62 -8.73 -3.18 3.29
C LEU A 62 -8.84 -4.51 4.05
N ALA A 63 -8.36 -5.61 3.47
CA ALA A 63 -8.38 -6.92 4.11
C ALA A 63 -7.65 -6.90 5.47
N PHE A 64 -6.47 -6.28 5.53
CA PHE A 64 -5.72 -6.11 6.78
C PHE A 64 -6.45 -5.24 7.80
N VAL A 65 -7.01 -4.10 7.37
CA VAL A 65 -7.76 -3.19 8.25
C VAL A 65 -8.98 -3.89 8.85
N PHE A 66 -9.78 -4.58 8.05
CA PHE A 66 -10.98 -5.27 8.55
C PHE A 66 -10.62 -6.43 9.48
N THR A 67 -9.57 -7.20 9.15
CA THR A 67 -9.08 -8.28 10.01
C THR A 67 -8.59 -7.73 11.35
N ALA A 68 -7.74 -6.70 11.34
CA ALA A 68 -7.23 -6.07 12.56
C ALA A 68 -8.35 -5.47 13.41
N HIS A 69 -9.34 -4.85 12.77
CA HIS A 69 -10.51 -4.31 13.46
C HIS A 69 -11.32 -5.40 14.15
N GLY A 70 -11.62 -6.50 13.45
CA GLY A 70 -12.36 -7.64 13.98
C GLY A 70 -11.63 -8.31 15.14
N VAL A 71 -10.33 -8.56 15.00
CA VAL A 71 -9.48 -9.13 16.06
C VAL A 71 -9.49 -8.22 17.30
N ARG A 72 -9.31 -6.91 17.13
CA ARG A 72 -9.37 -5.96 18.23
C ARG A 72 -10.74 -6.00 18.93
N GLN A 73 -11.82 -5.91 18.16
CA GLN A 73 -13.18 -5.91 18.71
C GLN A 73 -13.46 -7.18 19.51
N ALA A 74 -13.06 -8.35 18.99
CA ALA A 74 -13.18 -9.62 19.69
C ALA A 74 -12.34 -9.65 20.98
N ALA A 75 -11.10 -9.15 20.94
CA ALA A 75 -10.20 -9.14 22.09
C ALA A 75 -10.66 -8.19 23.21
N THR A 76 -11.35 -7.10 22.88
CA THR A 76 -11.83 -6.10 23.84
C THR A 76 -13.29 -6.29 24.28
N LYS A 77 -14.04 -7.23 23.69
CA LYS A 77 -15.45 -7.43 24.01
C LYS A 77 -15.62 -7.93 25.45
N GLY A 78 -16.31 -7.16 26.29
CA GLY A 78 -16.61 -7.53 27.68
C GLY A 78 -15.41 -7.49 28.63
N ARG A 79 -14.32 -6.82 28.26
CA ARG A 79 -13.12 -6.63 29.09
C ARG A 79 -12.80 -5.15 29.19
N GLU A 80 -12.43 -4.68 30.37
CA GLU A 80 -11.77 -3.37 30.50
C GLU A 80 -10.47 -3.39 29.69
N ALA A 81 -10.19 -2.31 28.98
CA ALA A 81 -8.98 -2.20 28.19
C ALA A 81 -7.77 -2.35 29.13
N PRO A 82 -6.91 -3.36 28.95
CA PRO A 82 -5.75 -3.51 29.82
C PRO A 82 -4.87 -2.28 29.69
N ALA A 83 -4.29 -1.84 30.81
CA ALA A 83 -3.34 -0.73 30.83
C ALA A 83 -2.24 -0.99 29.78
N LEU A 84 -2.04 -0.02 28.87
CA LEU A 84 -1.01 -0.14 27.85
C LEU A 84 0.36 -0.24 28.53
N SER A 85 1.24 -1.10 28.01
CA SER A 85 2.63 -1.11 28.48
C SER A 85 3.30 0.25 28.23
N PRO A 86 4.30 0.67 29.02
CA PRO A 86 4.94 1.98 28.87
C PRO A 86 5.45 2.26 27.45
N ARG A 87 5.91 1.22 26.75
CA ARG A 87 6.31 1.30 25.34
C ARG A 87 5.14 1.59 24.40
N ARG A 88 4.00 0.92 24.59
CA ARG A 88 2.78 1.13 23.80
C ARG A 88 2.17 2.51 24.08
N GLN A 89 2.22 2.99 25.33
CA GLN A 89 1.71 4.30 25.71
C GLN A 89 2.46 5.44 25.01
N ARG A 90 3.80 5.40 25.02
CA ARG A 90 4.64 6.35 24.25
C ARG A 90 4.37 6.32 22.74
N LEU A 91 4.07 5.13 22.20
CA LEU A 91 3.73 4.99 20.78
C LEU A 91 2.35 5.60 20.49
N LYS A 92 1.38 5.41 21.40
CA LYS A 92 0.07 6.03 21.32
C LYS A 92 0.15 7.56 21.42
N GLU A 93 0.94 8.11 22.34
CA GLU A 93 1.13 9.57 22.47
C GLU A 93 1.71 10.18 21.19
N ARG A 94 2.69 9.51 20.57
CA ARG A 94 3.20 9.92 19.25
C ARG A 94 2.13 9.83 18.17
N PHE A 95 1.35 8.76 18.16
CA PHE A 95 0.22 8.62 17.25
C PHE A 95 -0.82 9.74 17.44
N ASP A 96 -1.19 10.07 18.67
CA ASP A 96 -2.15 11.12 18.99
C ASP A 96 -1.65 12.51 18.53
N ARG A 97 -0.32 12.73 18.50
CA ARG A 97 0.30 13.95 17.98
C ARG A 97 0.21 14.09 16.45
N TYR A 98 0.49 13.02 15.70
CA TYR A 98 0.51 13.05 14.22
C TYR A 98 -0.84 12.72 13.59
N GLY A 99 -1.73 12.07 14.35
CA GLY A 99 -3.04 11.61 13.90
C GLY A 99 -2.97 10.52 12.82
N VAL A 100 -4.16 10.08 12.39
CA VAL A 100 -4.28 9.07 11.34
C VAL A 100 -3.70 9.56 10.01
N ALA A 101 -3.89 10.84 9.69
CA ALA A 101 -3.43 11.44 8.44
C ALA A 101 -1.91 11.44 8.31
N GLY A 102 -1.21 12.00 9.30
CA GLY A 102 0.25 12.10 9.27
C GLY A 102 0.93 10.72 9.27
N VAL A 103 0.41 9.79 10.08
CA VAL A 103 0.95 8.42 10.14
C VAL A 103 0.66 7.65 8.86
N SER A 104 -0.48 7.85 8.20
CA SER A 104 -0.76 7.17 6.92
C SER A 104 0.15 7.70 5.80
N LEU A 105 0.32 9.02 5.70
CA LEU A 105 1.11 9.65 4.64
C LEU A 105 2.62 9.36 4.76
N LEU A 106 3.16 9.46 5.96
CA LEU A 106 4.59 9.28 6.23
C LEU A 106 4.96 7.86 6.65
N GLY A 107 4.01 7.10 7.20
CA GLY A 107 4.25 5.75 7.69
C GLY A 107 4.68 4.78 6.60
N GLN A 108 4.29 5.03 5.34
CA GLN A 108 4.72 4.24 4.19
C GLN A 108 6.25 4.27 3.95
N LEU A 109 6.97 5.26 4.50
CA LEU A 109 8.44 5.31 4.45
C LEU A 109 9.11 4.35 5.44
N VAL A 110 8.37 3.89 6.46
CA VAL A 110 8.93 3.11 7.57
C VAL A 110 8.39 1.68 7.54
N LEU A 111 7.10 1.52 7.22
CA LEU A 111 6.40 0.24 7.24
C LEU A 111 5.42 0.16 6.07
N PRO A 112 5.20 -1.05 5.50
CA PRO A 112 4.18 -1.26 4.48
C PRO A 112 2.80 -0.77 4.91
N SER A 113 1.98 -0.30 3.97
CA SER A 113 0.68 0.29 4.27
C SER A 113 -0.25 -0.68 5.02
N GLN A 114 -0.15 -1.98 4.76
CA GLN A 114 -0.94 -3.02 5.41
C GLN A 114 -0.56 -3.18 6.90
N ILE A 115 0.73 -3.13 7.22
CA ILE A 115 1.22 -3.22 8.60
C ILE A 115 0.87 -1.94 9.37
N THR A 116 1.12 -0.78 8.76
CA THR A 116 0.82 0.53 9.35
C THR A 116 -0.68 0.67 9.63
N SER A 117 -1.54 0.33 8.68
CA SER A 117 -3.00 0.43 8.82
C SER A 117 -3.54 -0.51 9.90
N ALA A 118 -3.09 -1.76 9.94
CA ALA A 118 -3.44 -2.71 10.99
C ALA A 118 -3.02 -2.23 12.38
N ALA A 119 -1.80 -1.67 12.50
CA ALA A 119 -1.30 -1.11 13.76
C ALA A 119 -2.15 0.08 14.25
N ILE A 120 -2.45 1.03 13.35
CA ILE A 120 -3.26 2.21 13.68
C ILE A 120 -4.67 1.81 14.18
N VAL A 121 -5.33 0.88 13.47
CA VAL A 121 -6.63 0.34 13.90
C VAL A 121 -6.50 -0.43 15.22
N GLY A 122 -5.41 -1.18 15.40
CA GLY A 122 -5.08 -1.87 16.65
C GLY A 122 -4.97 -0.94 17.85
N PHE A 123 -4.47 0.29 17.67
CA PHE A 123 -4.44 1.34 18.71
C PHE A 123 -5.81 1.99 18.97
N GLY A 124 -6.84 1.61 18.23
CA GLY A 124 -8.21 2.09 18.42
C GLY A 124 -8.58 3.30 17.59
N ALA A 125 -7.78 3.65 16.58
CA ALA A 125 -8.18 4.66 15.61
C ALA A 125 -9.45 4.25 14.87
N SER A 126 -10.21 5.25 14.39
CA SER A 126 -11.43 4.98 13.64
C SER A 126 -11.08 4.30 12.31
N ARG A 127 -11.61 3.08 12.12
CA ARG A 127 -11.40 2.26 10.92
C ARG A 127 -11.61 3.06 9.63
N ASN A 128 -12.69 3.84 9.57
CA ASN A 128 -13.03 4.61 8.38
C ASN A 128 -12.01 5.72 8.07
N ALA A 129 -11.46 6.39 9.09
CA ALA A 129 -10.41 7.38 8.87
C ALA A 129 -9.11 6.72 8.39
N VAL A 130 -8.77 5.53 8.92
CA VAL A 130 -7.59 4.78 8.46
C VAL A 130 -7.73 4.40 7.00
N ILE A 131 -8.89 3.86 6.61
CA ILE A 131 -9.17 3.50 5.21
C ILE A 131 -9.03 4.72 4.31
N LEU A 132 -9.65 5.85 4.68
CA LEU A 132 -9.61 7.07 3.88
C LEU A 132 -8.17 7.57 3.68
N TRP A 133 -7.43 7.77 4.77
CA TRP A 133 -6.09 8.34 4.70
C TRP A 133 -5.07 7.39 4.08
N GLN A 134 -5.20 6.07 4.30
CA GLN A 134 -4.34 5.11 3.61
C GLN A 134 -4.65 5.02 2.13
N THR A 135 -5.92 5.11 1.73
CA THR A 135 -6.27 5.14 0.31
C THR A 135 -5.67 6.38 -0.37
N ILE A 136 -5.79 7.56 0.24
CA ILE A 136 -5.15 8.78 -0.24
C ILE A 136 -3.63 8.59 -0.37
N SER A 137 -2.99 8.03 0.66
CA SER A 137 -1.55 7.82 0.65
C SER A 137 -1.10 6.81 -0.41
N ILE A 138 -1.79 5.67 -0.55
CA ILE A 138 -1.52 4.65 -1.57
C ILE A 138 -1.62 5.24 -2.98
N ILE A 139 -2.61 6.09 -3.23
CA ILE A 139 -2.78 6.79 -4.51
C ILE A 139 -1.62 7.74 -4.75
N LEU A 140 -1.30 8.61 -3.78
CA LEU A 140 -0.22 9.58 -3.89
C LEU A 140 1.13 8.92 -4.19
N TRP A 141 1.49 7.90 -3.43
CA TRP A 141 2.76 7.18 -3.61
C TRP A 141 2.77 6.33 -4.88
N GLY A 142 1.65 5.67 -5.21
CA GLY A 142 1.53 4.91 -6.46
C GLY A 142 1.69 5.79 -7.70
N VAL A 143 1.05 6.97 -7.71
CA VAL A 143 1.20 7.94 -8.80
C VAL A 143 2.62 8.51 -8.84
N LEU A 144 3.17 8.92 -7.69
CA LEU A 144 4.51 9.51 -7.63
C LEU A 144 5.57 8.55 -8.21
N PHE A 145 5.62 7.31 -7.72
CA PHE A 145 6.61 6.34 -8.20
C PHE A 145 6.33 5.85 -9.62
N GLY A 146 5.07 5.73 -10.02
CA GLY A 146 4.73 5.41 -11.40
C GLY A 146 5.17 6.49 -12.39
N VAL A 147 4.97 7.77 -12.06
CA VAL A 147 5.44 8.89 -12.87
C VAL A 147 6.98 8.92 -12.92
N LEU A 148 7.66 8.69 -11.79
CA LEU A 148 9.12 8.60 -11.77
C LEU A 148 9.64 7.45 -12.65
N ALA A 149 9.00 6.28 -12.62
CA ALA A 149 9.36 5.16 -13.48
C ALA A 149 9.15 5.50 -14.96
N MET A 150 8.01 6.10 -15.31
CA MET A 150 7.73 6.55 -16.68
C MET A 150 8.79 7.52 -17.19
N LEU A 151 9.17 8.51 -16.38
CA LEU A 151 10.21 9.47 -16.73
C LEU A 151 11.59 8.79 -16.86
N GLY A 152 11.92 7.88 -15.94
CA GLY A 152 13.18 7.14 -15.96
C GLY A 152 13.34 6.25 -17.20
N VAL A 153 12.31 5.48 -17.55
CA VAL A 153 12.32 4.64 -18.76
C VAL A 153 12.47 5.49 -20.03
N ASN A 154 11.79 6.64 -20.10
CA ASN A 154 11.92 7.55 -21.25
C ASN A 154 13.32 8.17 -21.39
N ILE A 155 14.01 8.44 -20.28
CA ILE A 155 15.37 8.97 -20.31
C ILE A 155 16.36 7.87 -20.74
N ILE A 156 16.25 6.68 -20.14
CA ILE A 156 17.15 5.55 -20.42
C ILE A 156 16.94 5.01 -21.84
N GLY A 157 15.71 4.92 -22.33
CA GLY A 157 15.41 4.44 -23.69
C GLY A 157 15.78 5.42 -24.81
N ARG A 158 16.21 6.64 -24.48
CA ARG A 158 16.72 7.65 -25.43
C ARG A 158 18.25 7.77 -25.42
N ALA A 159 18.93 7.02 -24.54
CA ALA A 159 20.40 6.98 -24.43
C ALA A 159 20.94 5.70 -25.06
#